data_AF-A0A1A8L1F3-F1
#
_entry.id   AF-A0A1A8L1F3-F1
#
_cell.length_a   1.000
_cell.length_b   1.000
_cell.length_c   1.000
_cell.angle_alpha   90.00
_cell.angle_beta   90.00
_cell.angle_gamma   90.00
#
_symmetry.space_group_name_H-M   'P 1'
#
loop_
_entity.id
_entity.type
_entity.pdbx_description
1 polymer ?
#
loop_
_entity_poly.entity_id
_entity_poly.type
_entity_poly.pdbx_seq_one_letter_code
_entity_poly.pdbx_strand_id
1 'polypeptide(L)'
;GQFIIVVARDATLPYIDLESISFLGQGPNCSPVGTTSAFAIYQFPVTDCGTVMTDQPGAIIYDNKMTSSYEVAVGPYGAITRDSQYDSWNPAR
;
A
#
# COMPACT_ATOMS: atom_id res chain seq x y z
N GLY A 1 -13.28 -14.99 -0.04
CA GLY A 1 -12.67 -14.44 1.19
C GLY A 1 -12.66 -12.92 1.11
N GLN A 2 -12.29 -12.26 2.20
CA GLN A 2 -12.18 -10.80 2.28
C GLN A 2 -10.83 -10.45 2.92
N PHE A 3 -10.20 -9.37 2.47
CA PHE A 3 -9.16 -8.71 3.22
C PHE A 3 -9.77 -7.63 4.11
N ILE A 4 -9.25 -7.52 5.33
CA ILE A 4 -9.54 -6.43 6.25
C ILE A 4 -8.19 -5.86 6.67
N ILE A 5 -7.92 -4.61 6.31
CA ILE A 5 -6.65 -3.95 6.57
C ILE A 5 -6.92 -2.72 7.43
N VAL A 6 -6.25 -2.63 8.58
CA VAL A 6 -6.36 -1.50 9.50
C VAL A 6 -4.99 -0.83 9.57
N VAL A 7 -4.91 0.41 9.09
CA VAL A 7 -3.68 1.19 9.06
C VAL A 7 -3.73 2.24 10.15
N ALA A 8 -2.74 2.23 11.03
CA ALA A 8 -2.59 3.22 12.10
C ALA A 8 -1.69 4.39 11.63
N ARG A 9 -2.07 5.63 11.96
CA ARG A 9 -1.32 6.85 11.60
C ARG A 9 0.11 6.84 12.17
N ASP A 10 0.33 6.18 13.30
CA ASP A 10 1.60 6.08 13.99
C ASP A 10 2.42 4.84 13.63
N ALA A 11 1.98 4.05 12.64
CA ALA A 11 2.70 2.89 12.15
C ALA A 11 4.07 3.24 11.52
N THR A 12 4.24 4.50 11.09
CA THR A 12 5.51 5.05 10.62
C THR A 12 5.83 6.34 11.36
N LEU A 13 7.12 6.66 11.42
CA LEU A 13 7.61 8.01 11.66
C LEU A 13 8.28 8.48 10.38
N PRO A 14 8.06 9.70 9.84
CA PRO A 14 6.96 10.59 10.21
C PRO A 14 5.61 9.87 10.03
N TYR A 15 4.59 10.38 10.72
CA TYR A 15 3.25 9.79 10.68
C TYR A 15 2.76 9.65 9.25
N ILE A 16 2.24 8.47 8.93
CA ILE A 16 1.69 8.18 7.60
C ILE A 16 0.47 9.06 7.36
N ASP A 17 0.37 9.63 6.16
CA ASP A 17 -0.85 10.29 5.74
C ASP A 17 -1.86 9.22 5.33
N LEU A 18 -2.92 9.07 6.12
CA LEU A 18 -3.96 8.07 5.90
C LEU A 18 -4.73 8.32 4.59
N GLU A 19 -4.72 9.53 4.05
CA GLU A 19 -5.38 9.87 2.78
C GLU A 19 -4.52 9.50 1.56
N SER A 20 -3.21 9.31 1.76
CA SER A 20 -2.27 8.96 0.69
C SER A 20 -2.21 7.47 0.33
N ILE A 21 -2.93 6.63 1.08
CA ILE A 21 -2.87 5.18 0.94
C ILE A 21 -3.62 4.74 -0.32
N SER A 22 -2.96 3.89 -1.09
CA SER A 22 -3.47 3.32 -2.34
C SER A 22 -3.10 1.85 -2.46
N PHE A 23 -3.85 1.13 -3.29
CA PHE A 23 -3.56 -0.26 -3.64
C PHE A 23 -3.08 -0.37 -5.09
N LEU A 24 -2.43 -1.49 -5.40
CA LEU A 24 -1.96 -1.77 -6.77
C LEU A 24 -3.07 -1.65 -7.81
N GLY A 25 -4.27 -2.15 -7.49
CA GLY A 25 -5.45 -2.00 -8.34
C GLY A 25 -6.39 -0.90 -7.86
N GLN A 26 -7.14 -0.35 -8.82
CA GLN A 26 -8.17 0.65 -8.60
C GLN A 26 -9.56 0.00 -8.64
N GLY A 27 -10.54 0.62 -7.99
CA GLY A 27 -11.92 0.14 -8.02
C GLY A 27 -12.78 0.70 -6.89
N PRO A 28 -14.11 0.51 -6.96
CA PRO A 28 -15.05 1.07 -5.99
C PRO A 28 -14.85 0.53 -4.57
N ASN A 29 -14.30 -0.68 -4.43
CA ASN A 29 -14.06 -1.33 -3.15
C ASN A 29 -12.67 -1.02 -2.56
N CYS A 30 -11.82 -0.27 -3.28
CA CYS A 30 -10.42 -0.03 -2.89
C CYS A 30 -10.23 1.27 -2.10
N SER A 31 -11.34 1.95 -1.79
CA SER A 31 -11.39 3.08 -0.87
C SER A 31 -11.64 2.60 0.57
N PRO A 32 -11.23 3.38 1.59
CA PRO A 32 -11.45 2.99 2.97
C PRO A 32 -12.95 2.91 3.28
N VAL A 33 -13.36 1.86 3.97
CA VAL A 33 -14.73 1.69 4.49
C VAL A 33 -14.98 2.53 5.74
N GLY A 34 -13.91 2.99 6.40
CA GLY A 34 -13.99 3.91 7.53
C GLY A 34 -12.64 4.58 7.80
N THR A 35 -12.69 5.86 8.16
CA THR A 35 -11.52 6.64 8.55
C THR A 35 -11.78 7.39 9.85
N THR A 36 -10.72 7.55 10.64
CA THR A 36 -10.68 8.39 11.84
C THR A 36 -9.40 9.21 11.81
N SER A 37 -9.17 10.06 12.80
CA SER A 37 -7.90 10.76 12.95
C SER A 37 -6.71 9.84 13.24
N ALA A 38 -6.94 8.58 13.64
CA ALA A 38 -5.88 7.65 14.03
C ALA A 38 -5.78 6.42 13.10
N PHE A 39 -6.86 6.06 12.41
CA PHE A 39 -6.93 4.82 11.61
C PHE A 39 -7.63 5.01 10.27
N ALA A 40 -7.19 4.25 9.27
CA ALA A 40 -7.94 3.97 8.05
C ALA A 40 -8.21 2.46 7.95
N ILE A 41 -9.45 2.11 7.62
CA ILE A 41 -9.93 0.72 7.56
C ILE A 41 -10.35 0.43 6.12
N TYR A 42 -9.81 -0.64 5.54
CA TYR A 42 -10.13 -1.13 4.21
C TYR A 42 -10.72 -2.52 4.30
N GLN A 43 -11.74 -2.78 3.49
CA GLN A 43 -12.35 -4.09 3.38
C GLN A 43 -12.75 -4.36 1.93
N PHE A 44 -12.14 -5.37 1.32
CA PHE A 44 -12.41 -5.74 -0.07
C PHE A 44 -12.22 -7.23 -0.33
N PRO A 45 -12.86 -7.80 -1.38
CA PRO A 45 -12.68 -9.20 -1.76
C PRO A 45 -11.21 -9.54 -2.05
N VAL A 46 -10.78 -10.77 -1.74
CA VAL A 46 -9.40 -11.25 -2.04
C VAL A 46 -9.07 -11.31 -3.55
N THR A 47 -10.00 -10.93 -4.42
CA THR A 47 -9.82 -10.87 -5.88
C THR A 47 -9.77 -9.44 -6.42
N ASP A 48 -9.92 -8.44 -5.55
CA ASP A 48 -10.03 -7.03 -5.93
C ASP A 48 -8.73 -6.26 -5.59
N CYS A 49 -8.73 -4.97 -5.92
CA CYS A 49 -7.67 -4.00 -5.56
C CYS A 49 -6.25 -4.42 -6.00
N GLY A 50 -6.18 -5.16 -7.11
CA GLY A 50 -4.92 -5.62 -7.68
C GLY A 50 -4.31 -6.81 -6.95
N THR A 51 -5.12 -7.56 -6.19
CA THR A 51 -4.68 -8.81 -5.58
C THR A 51 -4.33 -9.83 -6.66
N VAL A 52 -3.15 -10.43 -6.57
CA VAL A 52 -2.67 -11.50 -7.43
C VAL A 52 -2.89 -12.83 -6.73
N MET A 53 -3.56 -13.76 -7.41
CA MET A 53 -3.74 -15.12 -6.92
C MET A 53 -2.73 -16.06 -7.57
N THR A 54 -2.04 -16.85 -6.77
CA THR A 54 -1.09 -17.88 -7.25
C THR A 54 -1.44 -19.23 -6.64
N ASP A 55 -1.53 -20.25 -7.48
CA ASP A 55 -1.70 -21.65 -7.06
C ASP A 55 -0.34 -22.29 -6.80
N GLN A 56 -0.16 -22.86 -5.61
CA GLN A 56 1.05 -23.57 -5.20
C GLN A 56 0.67 -24.96 -4.66
N PRO A 57 1.60 -25.94 -4.68
CA PRO A 57 1.32 -27.26 -4.14
C PRO A 57 0.88 -27.19 -2.67
N GLY A 58 -0.41 -27.44 -2.42
CA GLY A 58 -1.00 -27.46 -1.08
C GLY A 58 -1.57 -26.13 -0.57
N ALA A 59 -1.47 -25.02 -1.32
CA ALA A 59 -2.04 -23.74 -0.91
C ALA A 59 -2.30 -22.79 -2.09
N ILE A 60 -3.32 -21.94 -1.94
CA ILE A 60 -3.55 -20.79 -2.82
C ILE A 60 -3.09 -19.54 -2.06
N ILE A 61 -2.24 -18.75 -2.70
CA ILE A 61 -1.72 -17.50 -2.14
C ILE A 61 -2.42 -16.32 -2.81
N TYR A 62 -2.88 -15.37 -1.99
CA TYR A 62 -3.42 -14.08 -2.41
C TYR A 62 -2.47 -12.99 -1.94
N ASP A 63 -1.86 -12.27 -2.88
CA ASP A 63 -0.88 -11.21 -2.60
C ASP A 63 -1.42 -9.86 -3.04
N ASN A 64 -1.31 -8.85 -2.18
CA ASN A 64 -1.79 -7.51 -2.45
C ASN A 64 -0.76 -6.48 -1.97
N LYS A 65 -0.55 -5.41 -2.76
CA LYS A 65 0.39 -4.35 -2.45
C LYS A 65 -0.35 -3.06 -2.12
N MET A 66 -0.12 -2.57 -0.90
CA MET A 66 -0.50 -1.26 -0.42
C MET A 66 0.70 -0.31 -0.50
N THR A 67 0.47 0.93 -0.92
CA THR A 67 1.46 2.00 -1.01
C THR A 67 0.92 3.30 -0.42
N SER A 68 1.82 4.15 0.09
CA SER A 68 1.49 5.50 0.56
C SER A 68 2.57 6.46 0.07
N SER A 69 2.17 7.67 -0.32
CA SER A 69 3.13 8.73 -0.67
C SER A 69 3.59 9.43 0.60
N TYR A 70 4.90 9.73 0.68
CA TYR A 70 5.44 10.59 1.73
C TYR A 70 5.79 11.97 1.15
N GLU A 71 5.64 13.01 1.96
CA GLU A 71 6.08 14.35 1.57
C GLU A 71 7.60 14.44 1.59
N VAL A 72 8.17 14.95 0.51
CA VAL A 72 9.60 15.24 0.41
C VAL A 72 9.82 16.71 0.74
N ALA A 73 10.62 16.99 1.76
CA ALA A 73 11.05 18.36 2.02
C ALA A 73 11.99 18.80 0.88
N VAL A 74 11.51 19.72 0.03
CA VAL A 74 12.29 20.32 -1.07
C VAL A 74 12.83 21.66 -0.61
N GLY A 75 14.15 21.75 -0.41
CA GLY A 75 14.87 22.99 -0.16
C GLY A 75 15.43 23.60 -1.45
N PRO A 76 15.94 24.85 -1.41
CA PRO A 76 16.51 25.54 -2.57
C PRO A 76 17.72 24.84 -3.21
N TYR A 77 18.30 23.83 -2.53
CA TYR A 77 19.44 23.06 -3.00
C TYR A 77 19.14 21.57 -3.24
N GLY A 78 17.86 21.16 -3.18
CA GLY A 78 17.46 19.78 -3.46
C GLY A 78 16.40 19.25 -2.51
N ALA A 79 15.98 18.02 -2.80
CA ALA A 79 14.95 17.30 -2.06
C ALA A 79 15.60 16.19 -1.23
N ILE A 80 15.31 16.13 0.07
CA ILE A 80 15.82 15.07 0.94
C ILE A 80 14.70 14.07 1.17
N THR A 81 14.88 12.87 0.64
CA THR A 81 14.02 11.72 0.90
C THR A 81 14.68 10.78 1.88
N ARG A 82 13.95 10.29 2.89
CA ARG A 82 14.49 9.26 3.78
C ARG A 82 14.48 7.87 3.13
N ASP A 83 13.53 7.63 2.24
CA ASP A 83 13.35 6.33 1.62
C ASP A 83 14.12 6.27 0.30
N SER A 84 14.96 5.23 0.15
CA SER A 84 15.63 4.91 -1.10
C SER A 84 14.73 4.02 -1.94
N GLN A 85 14.36 4.46 -3.14
CA GLN A 85 13.69 3.61 -4.12
C GLN A 85 14.76 2.79 -4.86
N TYR A 86 14.72 1.46 -4.72
CA TYR A 86 15.57 0.54 -5.46
C TYR A 86 14.68 -0.38 -6.29
N ASP A 87 14.78 -0.29 -7.61
CA ASP A 87 14.18 -1.25 -8.54
C ASP A 87 15.32 -1.95 -9.30
N SER A 88 15.61 -3.19 -8.93
CA SER A 88 16.51 -4.06 -9.70
C SER A 88 15.70 -4.90 -10.67
N TRP A 89 15.53 -4.40 -11.89
CA TRP A 89 15.08 -5.23 -12.99
C TRP A 89 16.28 -6.02 -13.55
N ASN A 90 16.34 -7.33 -13.27
CA ASN A 90 17.29 -8.24 -13.89
C ASN A 90 16.62 -9.03 -15.01
N PRO A 91 16.86 -8.71 -16.29
CA PRO A 91 16.49 -9.58 -17.38
C PRO A 91 17.52 -10.70 -17.48
N ALA A 92 17.30 -11.79 -16.76
CA ALA A 92 17.95 -13.04 -17.11
C ALA A 92 17.33 -13.58 -18.41
N ARG A 93 17.83 -13.13 -19.56
CA ARG A 93 18.12 -13.98 -20.72
C ARG A 93 19.03 -13.31 -21.74
#